data_AF-A0A8B5Y1U6-F1
#
_entry.id   AF-A0A8B5Y1U6-F1
#
_cell.length_a   1.000
_cell.length_b   1.000
_cell.length_c   1.000
_cell.angle_alpha   90.00
_cell.angle_beta   90.00
_cell.angle_gamma   90.00
#
_symmetry.space_group_name_H-M   'P 1'
#
loop_
_entity.id
_entity.type
_entity.pdbx_description
1 polymer ?
#
loop_
_entity_poly.entity_id
_entity_poly.type
_entity_poly.pdbx_seq_one_letter_code
_entity_poly.pdbx_strand_id
1 'polypeptide(L)'
;MRRRERTEILIQGSEDIAKEFAKEIAMKYKVTVIQKPESALVLLKTRETAKKSLFYLGEMLVTECTVQIQDAIGIGIVKGHREELAHRLAIIDAAYQADLGETRLWSPILENEKKIIQKDLQELNRSILRTKVNFETMDVQ
;
A
#
# COMPACT_ATOMS: atom_id res chain seq x y z
N MET A 1 13.38 -1.23 6.14
CA MET A 1 12.43 -1.68 5.08
C MET A 1 12.32 -0.62 4.01
N ARG A 2 12.18 -0.98 2.72
CA ARG A 2 12.05 0.02 1.63
C ARG A 2 10.69 0.71 1.68
N ARG A 3 10.60 1.99 1.27
CA ARG A 3 9.34 2.78 1.28
C ARG A 3 8.19 2.09 0.56
N ARG A 4 8.44 1.58 -0.65
CA ARG A 4 7.44 0.84 -1.43
C ARG A 4 6.88 -0.38 -0.67
N GLU A 5 7.77 -1.16 -0.07
CA GLU A 5 7.42 -2.41 0.61
C GLU A 5 6.55 -2.15 1.85
N ARG A 6 6.93 -1.18 2.70
CA ARG A 6 6.10 -0.81 3.87
C ARG A 6 4.71 -0.32 3.45
N THR A 7 4.63 0.48 2.38
CA THR A 7 3.35 1.03 1.90
C THR A 7 2.46 -0.07 1.33
N GLU A 8 3.02 -1.01 0.57
CA GLU A 8 2.28 -2.18 0.07
C GLU A 8 1.70 -3.01 1.24
N ILE A 9 2.49 -3.27 2.29
CA ILE A 9 2.02 -4.00 3.49
C ILE A 9 0.89 -3.24 4.18
N LEU A 10 1.04 -1.94 4.42
CA LEU A 10 0.02 -1.14 5.11
C LEU A 10 -1.28 -0.95 4.30
N ILE A 11 -1.23 -1.11 2.98
CA ILE A 11 -2.42 -1.03 2.11
C ILE A 11 -3.14 -2.38 2.03
N GLN A 12 -2.38 -3.49 1.99
CA GLN A 12 -2.91 -4.84 1.80
C GLN A 12 -3.27 -5.54 3.11
N GLY A 13 -2.58 -5.19 4.20
CA GLY A 13 -2.78 -5.77 5.52
C GLY A 13 -3.91 -5.09 6.30
N SER A 14 -3.92 -5.36 7.60
CA SER A 14 -4.91 -4.81 8.53
C SER A 14 -4.80 -3.29 8.67
N GLU A 15 -5.94 -2.60 8.52
CA GLU A 15 -6.05 -1.15 8.75
C GLU A 15 -5.74 -0.75 10.20
N ASP A 16 -5.90 -1.68 11.16
CA ASP A 16 -5.64 -1.42 12.58
C ASP A 16 -4.15 -1.13 12.82
N ILE A 17 -3.25 -1.77 12.06
CA ILE A 17 -1.81 -1.51 12.17
C ILE A 17 -1.51 -0.06 11.77
N ALA A 18 -2.06 0.38 10.63
CA ALA A 18 -1.89 1.76 10.17
C ALA A 18 -2.52 2.76 11.16
N LYS A 19 -3.65 2.40 11.78
CA LYS A 19 -4.32 3.21 12.79
C LYS A 19 -3.48 3.37 14.05
N GLU A 20 -2.94 2.29 14.61
CA GLU A 20 -2.14 2.34 15.83
C GLU A 20 -0.81 3.05 15.61
N PHE A 21 -0.14 2.83 14.47
CA PHE A 21 1.10 3.55 14.14
C PHE A 21 0.87 5.05 14.01
N ALA A 22 -0.16 5.46 13.26
CA ALA A 22 -0.48 6.87 13.09
C ALA A 22 -0.86 7.53 14.43
N LYS A 23 -1.60 6.81 15.29
CA LYS A 23 -1.99 7.26 16.62
C LYS A 23 -0.77 7.45 17.54
N GLU A 24 0.16 6.50 17.54
CA GLU A 24 1.40 6.59 18.32
C GLU A 24 2.18 7.87 17.96
N ILE A 25 2.32 8.16 16.67
CA ILE A 25 3.01 9.36 16.20
C ILE A 25 2.23 10.63 16.55
N ALA A 26 0.91 10.65 16.32
CA ALA A 26 0.08 11.82 16.58
C ALA A 26 0.03 12.20 18.07
N MET A 27 0.26 11.26 18.98
CA MET A 27 0.34 11.51 20.43
C MET A 27 1.67 12.13 20.85
N LYS A 28 2.76 11.85 20.14
CA LYS A 28 4.13 12.24 20.53
C LYS A 28 4.67 13.43 19.75
N TYR A 29 4.21 13.62 18.52
CA TYR A 29 4.73 14.61 17.59
C TYR A 29 3.63 15.49 17.03
N LYS A 30 3.97 16.75 16.75
CA LYS A 30 3.06 17.67 16.06
C LYS A 30 2.95 17.27 14.59
N VAL A 31 1.77 16.82 14.18
CA VAL A 31 1.43 16.54 12.78
C VAL A 31 0.73 17.77 12.19
N THR A 32 1.32 18.34 11.14
CA THR A 32 0.70 19.46 10.39
C THR A 32 0.19 18.93 9.06
N VAL A 33 -1.10 19.09 8.78
CA VAL A 33 -1.69 18.68 7.50
C VAL A 33 -1.42 19.78 6.47
N ILE A 34 -0.61 19.49 5.45
CA ILE A 34 -0.36 20.40 4.32
C ILE A 34 -1.53 20.34 3.34
N GLN A 35 -1.93 19.11 2.99
CA GLN A 35 -3.08 18.83 2.13
C GLN A 35 -3.96 17.82 2.85
N LYS A 36 -5.21 18.21 3.08
CA LYS A 36 -6.21 17.33 3.68
C LYS A 36 -6.46 16.14 2.77
N PRO A 37 -6.96 15.01 3.30
CA PRO A 37 -7.41 13.91 2.47
C PRO A 37 -8.42 14.41 1.43
N GLU A 38 -8.07 14.33 0.16
CA GLU A 38 -8.89 14.80 -0.94
C GLU A 38 -8.94 13.76 -2.05
N SER A 39 -10.10 13.67 -2.71
CA SER A 39 -10.31 12.74 -3.80
C SER A 39 -9.73 13.30 -5.10
N ALA A 40 -8.94 12.49 -5.79
CA ALA A 40 -8.30 12.82 -7.06
C ALA A 40 -8.50 11.67 -8.06
N LEU A 41 -8.19 11.94 -9.33
CA LEU A 41 -8.27 10.96 -10.41
C LEU A 41 -6.87 10.73 -10.99
N VAL A 42 -6.47 9.45 -11.09
CA VAL A 42 -5.20 9.04 -11.69
C VAL A 42 -5.46 8.36 -13.02
N LEU A 43 -4.84 8.88 -14.07
CA LEU A 43 -4.94 8.32 -15.42
C LEU A 43 -4.16 6.99 -15.52
N LEU A 44 -4.87 5.90 -15.83
CA LEU A 44 -4.32 4.56 -15.98
C LEU A 44 -3.64 4.40 -17.35
N LYS A 45 -2.32 4.21 -17.33
CA LYS A 45 -1.51 4.00 -18.53
C LYS A 45 -1.19 2.52 -18.69
N THR A 46 -1.44 1.98 -19.87
CA THR A 46 -1.01 0.62 -20.27
C THR A 46 -0.17 0.69 -21.54
N ARG A 47 0.50 -0.41 -21.86
CA ARG A 47 1.15 -0.61 -23.16
C ARG A 47 0.42 -1.69 -23.91
N GLU A 48 -0.04 -1.36 -25.11
CA GLU A 48 -0.70 -2.35 -25.97
C GLU A 48 0.34 -3.37 -26.49
N THR A 49 -0.04 -4.64 -26.62
CA THR A 49 0.89 -5.74 -26.86
C THR A 49 1.42 -5.82 -28.29
N ALA A 50 0.69 -5.36 -29.31
CA ALA A 50 1.09 -5.50 -30.71
C ALA A 50 2.18 -4.48 -31.12
N LYS A 51 2.06 -3.21 -30.71
CA LYS A 51 2.95 -2.09 -31.08
C LYS A 51 3.68 -1.47 -29.89
N LYS A 52 3.44 -1.93 -28.65
CA LYS A 52 4.03 -1.39 -27.41
C LYS A 52 3.78 0.11 -27.18
N SER A 53 2.79 0.68 -27.86
CA SER A 53 2.40 2.08 -27.72
C SER A 53 1.71 2.34 -26.38
N LEU A 54 1.89 3.55 -25.86
CA LEU A 54 1.19 4.04 -24.67
C LEU A 54 -0.31 4.19 -24.98
N PHE A 55 -1.15 3.62 -24.13
CA PHE A 55 -2.60 3.72 -24.21
C PHE A 55 -3.17 4.12 -22.84
N TYR A 56 -4.16 5.00 -22.84
CA TYR A 56 -4.81 5.51 -21.63
C TYR A 56 -6.15 4.80 -21.46
N LEU A 57 -6.24 3.88 -20.50
CA LEU A 57 -7.43 3.02 -20.28
C LEU A 57 -8.59 3.77 -19.64
N GLY A 58 -8.32 4.90 -18.99
CA GLY A 58 -9.29 5.67 -18.21
C GLY A 58 -8.68 6.19 -16.92
N GLU A 59 -9.54 6.55 -15.98
CA GLU A 59 -9.15 7.18 -14.71
C GLU A 59 -9.52 6.29 -13.52
N MET A 60 -8.75 6.39 -12.44
CA MET A 60 -9.01 5.72 -11.17
C MET A 60 -9.14 6.76 -10.07
N LEU A 61 -10.24 6.67 -9.31
CA LEU A 61 -10.42 7.44 -8.09
C LEU A 61 -9.38 7.03 -7.05
N VAL A 62 -8.67 8.01 -6.53
CA VAL A 62 -7.74 7.88 -5.42
C VAL A 62 -8.05 8.93 -4.36
N THR A 63 -7.61 8.71 -3.14
CA THR A 63 -7.53 9.74 -2.11
C THR A 63 -6.07 10.02 -1.83
N GLU A 64 -5.68 11.29 -1.84
CA GLU A 64 -4.33 11.73 -1.51
C GLU A 64 -4.33 12.59 -0.25
N CYS A 65 -3.28 12.50 0.56
CA CYS A 65 -3.07 13.32 1.74
C CYS A 65 -1.57 13.60 1.91
N THR A 66 -1.25 14.84 2.26
CA THR A 66 0.13 15.26 2.51
C THR A 66 0.22 15.87 3.91
N VAL A 67 1.15 15.38 4.71
CA VAL A 67 1.39 15.87 6.08
C VAL A 67 2.87 16.17 6.28
N GLN A 68 3.14 16.98 7.30
CA GLN A 68 4.48 17.34 7.73
C GLN A 68 4.66 17.02 9.21
N ILE A 69 5.79 16.40 9.53
CA ILE A 69 6.25 16.15 10.90
C ILE A 69 7.69 16.64 10.97
N GLN A 70 7.98 17.59 11.86
CA GLN A 70 9.26 18.33 11.86
C GLN A 70 9.52 18.92 10.46
N ASP A 71 10.66 18.64 9.84
CA ASP A 71 11.01 19.09 8.49
C ASP A 71 10.72 18.04 7.40
N ALA A 72 10.09 16.92 7.75
CA ALA A 72 9.82 15.81 6.85
C ALA A 72 8.39 15.83 6.31
N ILE A 73 8.26 15.62 5.00
CA ILE A 73 6.98 15.53 4.29
C ILE A 73 6.66 14.05 4.04
N GLY A 74 5.46 13.64 4.42
CA GLY A 74 4.90 12.33 4.16
C GLY A 74 3.68 12.40 3.26
N ILE A 75 3.52 11.39 2.42
CA ILE A 75 2.46 11.33 1.41
C ILE A 75 1.74 9.99 1.53
N GLY A 76 0.41 10.05 1.62
CA GLY A 76 -0.46 8.89 1.58
C GLY A 76 -1.38 8.96 0.37
N ILE A 77 -1.30 7.95 -0.51
CA ILE A 77 -2.19 7.82 -1.67
C ILE A 77 -2.81 6.43 -1.64
N VAL A 78 -4.14 6.37 -1.74
CA VAL A 78 -4.90 5.12 -1.69
C VAL A 78 -5.97 5.09 -2.76
N LYS A 79 -6.27 3.89 -3.28
CA LYS A 79 -7.36 3.69 -4.23
C LYS A 79 -8.72 3.90 -3.55
N GLY A 80 -9.64 4.57 -4.25
CA GLY A 80 -11.00 4.84 -3.81
C GLY A 80 -11.09 6.05 -2.88
N HIS A 81 -12.24 6.18 -2.22
CA HIS A 81 -12.51 7.21 -1.23
C HIS A 81 -12.21 6.66 0.18
N ARG A 82 -10.97 6.82 0.65
CA ARG A 82 -10.47 6.26 1.92
C ARG A 82 -9.62 7.28 2.67
N GLU A 83 -10.26 8.37 3.08
CA GLU A 83 -9.61 9.53 3.73
C GLU A 83 -8.81 9.17 4.97
N GLU A 84 -9.37 8.37 5.87
CA GLU A 84 -8.68 7.98 7.10
C GLU A 84 -7.39 7.22 6.82
N LEU A 85 -7.42 6.28 5.86
CA LEU A 85 -6.25 5.49 5.51
C LEU A 85 -5.21 6.38 4.80
N ALA A 86 -5.62 7.25 3.88
CA ALA A 86 -4.71 8.19 3.22
C ALA A 86 -3.96 9.05 4.26
N HIS A 87 -4.69 9.59 5.24
CA HIS A 87 -4.11 10.39 6.31
C HIS A 87 -3.14 9.58 7.20
N ARG A 88 -3.55 8.37 7.61
CA ARG A 88 -2.69 7.47 8.42
C ARG A 88 -1.40 7.13 7.69
N LEU A 89 -1.48 6.80 6.40
CA LEU A 89 -0.31 6.50 5.57
C LEU A 89 0.61 7.71 5.42
N ALA A 90 0.05 8.92 5.25
CA ALA A 90 0.84 10.14 5.17
C ALA A 90 1.63 10.39 6.47
N ILE A 91 1.00 10.18 7.64
CA ILE A 91 1.67 10.29 8.95
C ILE A 91 2.81 9.28 9.08
N ILE A 92 2.53 8.01 8.76
CA ILE A 92 3.54 6.93 8.87
C ILE A 92 4.70 7.22 7.93
N ASP A 93 4.42 7.68 6.72
CA ASP A 93 5.45 8.01 5.74
C ASP A 93 6.31 9.20 6.17
N ALA A 94 5.70 10.24 6.73
CA ALA A 94 6.42 11.38 7.33
C ALA A 94 7.29 10.94 8.50
N ALA A 95 6.79 10.05 9.37
CA ALA A 95 7.53 9.51 10.50
C ALA A 95 8.79 8.74 10.06
N TYR A 96 8.67 7.92 9.01
CA TYR A 96 9.82 7.24 8.41
C TYR A 96 10.80 8.22 7.77
N GLN A 97 10.31 9.29 7.15
CA GLN A 97 11.16 10.29 6.51
C GLN A 97 11.91 11.17 7.53
N ALA A 98 11.32 11.40 8.70
CA ALA A 98 11.93 12.09 9.84
C ALA A 98 12.84 11.19 10.70
N ASP A 99 13.02 9.91 10.36
CA ASP A 99 13.77 8.90 11.15
C ASP A 99 13.37 8.87 12.64
N LEU A 100 12.06 8.92 12.93
CA LEU A 100 11.56 8.88 14.30
C LEU A 100 11.84 7.52 14.97
N GLY A 101 12.14 7.51 16.27
CA GLY A 101 12.56 6.31 16.99
C GLY A 101 11.56 5.16 16.96
N GLU A 102 10.26 5.48 16.97
CA GLU A 102 9.14 4.54 16.91
C GLU A 102 9.18 3.65 15.67
N THR A 103 9.65 4.20 14.54
CA THR A 103 9.67 3.51 13.24
C THR A 103 10.53 2.25 13.26
N ARG A 104 11.50 2.16 14.19
CA ARG A 104 12.37 1.00 14.40
C ARG A 104 11.61 -0.16 15.02
N LEU A 105 10.65 0.13 15.92
CA LEU A 105 9.82 -0.86 16.60
C LEU A 105 8.74 -1.45 15.70
N TRP A 106 8.38 -0.78 14.62
CA TRP A 106 7.37 -1.25 13.68
C TRP A 106 7.87 -2.34 12.72
N SER A 107 9.20 -2.47 12.54
CA SER A 107 9.76 -3.41 11.56
C SER A 107 9.35 -4.87 11.80
N PRO A 108 9.43 -5.42 13.03
CA PRO A 108 8.95 -6.77 13.31
C PRO A 108 7.44 -6.94 13.09
N ILE A 109 6.63 -5.91 13.38
CA ILE A 109 5.17 -5.93 13.20
C ILE A 109 4.83 -6.02 11.71
N LEU A 110 5.45 -5.18 10.89
CA LEU A 110 5.27 -5.19 9.44
C LEU A 110 5.74 -6.50 8.80
N GLU A 111 6.82 -7.10 9.30
CA GLU A 111 7.31 -8.38 8.79
C GLU A 111 6.36 -9.54 9.15
N ASN A 112 5.71 -9.50 10.31
CA ASN A 112 4.66 -10.46 10.65
C ASN A 112 3.44 -10.29 9.73
N GLU A 113 2.99 -9.05 9.54
CA GLU A 113 1.86 -8.75 8.66
C GLU A 113 2.11 -9.20 7.22
N LYS A 114 3.32 -8.97 6.72
CA LYS A 114 3.76 -9.45 5.41
C LYS A 114 3.62 -10.96 5.26
N LYS A 115 3.94 -11.74 6.30
CA LYS A 115 3.77 -13.22 6.27
C LYS A 115 2.30 -13.62 6.19
N ILE A 116 1.42 -12.90 6.88
CA ILE A 116 -0.03 -13.12 6.82
C ILE A 116 -0.53 -12.87 5.40
N ILE A 117 -0.21 -11.70 4.82
CA ILE A 117 -0.58 -11.35 3.44
C ILE A 117 -0.08 -12.39 2.43
N GLN A 118 1.18 -12.86 2.60
CA GLN A 118 1.75 -13.88 1.73
C GLN A 118 1.01 -15.22 1.84
N LYS A 119 0.61 -15.63 3.04
CA LYS A 119 -0.16 -16.85 3.27
C LYS A 119 -1.52 -16.77 2.58
N ASP A 120 -2.23 -15.66 2.73
CA ASP A 120 -3.55 -15.46 2.11
C ASP A 120 -3.45 -15.47 0.57
N LEU A 121 -2.41 -14.83 0.02
CA LEU A 121 -2.10 -14.88 -1.42
C LEU A 121 -1.81 -16.32 -1.89
N GLN A 122 -1.10 -17.13 -1.11
CA GLN A 122 -0.83 -18.52 -1.44
C GLN A 122 -2.11 -19.38 -1.43
N GLU A 123 -2.99 -19.17 -0.46
CA GLU A 123 -4.28 -19.86 -0.37
C GLU A 123 -5.21 -19.50 -1.54
N LEU A 124 -5.26 -18.22 -1.92
CA LEU A 124 -5.98 -17.76 -3.10
C LEU A 124 -5.40 -18.41 -4.38
N ASN A 125 -4.08 -18.38 -4.55
CA ASN A 125 -3.41 -18.98 -5.71
C ASN A 125 -3.67 -20.49 -5.80
N ARG A 126 -3.68 -21.20 -4.67
CA ARG A 126 -4.01 -22.64 -4.64
C ARG A 126 -5.42 -22.90 -5.15
N SER A 127 -6.36 -22.01 -4.84
CA SER A 127 -7.74 -22.09 -5.30
C SER A 127 -7.85 -21.82 -6.80
N ILE A 128 -7.13 -20.82 -7.32
CA ILE A 128 -7.03 -20.54 -8.76
C ILE A 128 -6.40 -21.70 -9.51
N LEU A 129 -5.34 -22.33 -8.98
CA LEU A 129 -4.68 -23.46 -9.65
C LEU A 129 -5.58 -24.69 -9.82
N ARG A 130 -6.66 -24.82 -9.03
CA ARG A 130 -7.66 -25.88 -9.24
C ARG A 130 -8.45 -25.70 -10.55
N THR A 131 -8.49 -24.50 -11.12
CA THR A 131 -9.15 -24.23 -12.41
C THR A 131 -8.20 -24.37 -13.60
N LYS A 132 -6.93 -24.71 -13.37
CA LYS A 132 -5.94 -24.90 -14.44
C LYS A 132 -6.24 -26.19 -15.20
N VAL A 133 -6.50 -26.06 -16.50
CA VAL A 133 -6.63 -27.20 -17.42
C VAL A 133 -5.23 -27.76 -17.71
N ASN A 134 -5.06 -29.08 -17.51
CA ASN A 134 -3.85 -29.80 -17.88
C ASN A 134 -4.04 -30.45 -19.24
N PHE A 135 -3.17 -30.12 -20.20
CA PHE A 135 -3.18 -30.68 -21.56
C PHE A 135 -2.21 -31.86 -21.73
N GLU A 136 -1.40 -32.18 -20.72
CA GLU A 136 -0.53 -33.35 -20.70
C GLU A 136 -1.34 -34.59 -20.30
N THR A 137 -1.74 -35.40 -21.28
CA THR A 137 -2.24 -36.76 -21.07
C THR A 137 -1.06 -37.73 -21.03
N MET A 138 -1.04 -38.68 -20.09
CA MET A 138 -0.07 -39.79 -20.03
C MET A 138 0.14 -40.38 -21.42
N ASP A 139 1.40 -40.46 -21.86
CA ASP A 139 1.76 -41.28 -23.02
C ASP A 139 1.25 -42.70 -22.78
N VAL A 140 0.29 -43.12 -23.60
CA VAL A 140 -0.20 -44.49 -23.59
C VAL A 140 0.88 -45.33 -24.25
N GLN A 141 1.67 -46.05 -23.46
CA GLN A 141 2.53 -47.14 -23.95
C GLN A 141 1.69 -48.38 -24.26
#